data_AF-A0A8T2BCL7-F1
#
_entry.id   AF-A0A8T2BCL7-F1
#
_cell.length_a   1.000
_cell.length_b   1.000
_cell.length_c   1.000
_cell.angle_alpha   90.00
_cell.angle_beta   90.00
_cell.angle_gamma   90.00
#
_symmetry.space_group_name_H-M   'P 1'
#
loop_
_entity.id
_entity.type
_entity.pdbx_description
1 polymer ?
#
loop_
_entity_poly.entity_id
_entity_poly.type
_entity_poly.pdbx_seq_one_letter_code
_entity_poly.pdbx_strand_id
1 'polypeptide(L)'
;MILGRWVSFSCVNTPVNKVSDRRRHSEFRGLSSTTTCRPSLRLSCLKSKSTQETTQIEQLGNEQGFSVLASEVPWEDNNIWSTFVLYMFSLHIPLSFGGLSIVANILHQQVLDPQTQVLSLVVLQMVELSGTVLLLRTTAKPQCKSINFLKGNNESREGRNWVVGSALGLGCLVGFIFVTSLVADQLFGSKAVENSELKKIMVSGEVARSGCFALYCGVAPILEEIVYRRFLLTSLASRMEWWKALVISSGVFAAAHFSGEDFVQLFGIGCVIGSCYIWSGNLASSVLVHSLYNALTLLS
;
A
#
# COMPACT_ATOMS: atom_id res chain seq x y z
N MET A 1 13.96 9.70 0.09
CA MET A 1 12.65 10.11 -0.46
C MET A 1 11.51 10.03 0.55
N ILE A 2 11.53 9.13 1.55
CA ILE A 2 10.54 9.20 2.65
C ILE A 2 11.22 9.41 4.00
N LEU A 3 11.97 8.46 4.58
CA LEU A 3 12.50 8.62 5.96
C LEU A 3 13.40 9.84 6.24
N GLY A 4 14.05 10.43 5.23
CA GLY A 4 14.86 11.64 5.43
C GLY A 4 14.10 12.82 6.04
N ARG A 5 12.77 12.86 5.90
CA ARG A 5 11.89 13.87 6.51
C ARG A 5 11.23 13.46 7.84
N TRP A 6 11.30 12.18 8.25
CA TRP A 6 10.59 11.66 9.44
C TRP A 6 11.41 11.81 10.72
N VAL A 7 12.70 12.10 10.59
CA VAL A 7 13.60 12.44 11.71
C VAL A 7 13.53 13.95 12.04
N SER A 8 12.90 14.77 11.18
CA SER A 8 12.84 16.22 11.35
C SER A 8 11.54 16.69 12.02
N PHE A 9 11.29 16.21 13.24
CA PHE A 9 10.34 16.87 14.15
C PHE A 9 11.13 17.53 15.29
N SER A 10 11.62 18.75 15.05
CA SER A 10 12.01 19.64 16.15
C SER A 10 10.74 20.29 16.71
N CYS A 11 10.45 20.04 17.98
CA CYS A 11 9.31 20.63 18.69
C CYS A 11 9.32 22.16 18.60
N VAL A 12 8.28 22.74 17.99
CA VAL A 12 7.89 24.13 18.26
C VAL A 12 7.08 24.12 19.56
N ASN A 13 7.66 24.68 20.62
CA ASN A 13 6.98 24.89 21.89
C ASN A 13 5.86 25.91 21.71
N THR A 14 4.60 25.47 21.66
CA THR A 14 3.44 26.34 21.90
C THR A 14 2.89 26.09 23.30
N PRO A 15 2.71 27.12 24.14
CA PRO A 15 2.21 26.98 25.49
C PRO A 15 0.73 26.57 25.51
N VAL A 16 0.43 25.55 26.32
CA VAL A 16 -0.92 25.02 26.54
C VAL A 16 -1.67 25.93 27.53
N ASN A 17 -2.74 26.57 27.07
CA ASN A 17 -3.73 27.19 27.95
C ASN A 17 -4.77 26.14 28.38
N LYS A 18 -4.84 25.88 29.69
CA LYS A 18 -5.84 25.03 30.34
C LYS A 18 -7.22 25.68 30.24
N VAL A 19 -8.23 24.92 29.79
CA VAL A 19 -9.64 25.20 30.08
C VAL A 19 -10.29 23.93 30.62
N SER A 20 -11.04 24.12 31.70
CA SER A 20 -11.58 23.14 32.64
C SER A 20 -12.90 22.48 32.20
N ASP A 21 -12.97 21.19 32.52
CA ASP A 21 -14.11 20.28 32.84
C ASP A 21 -15.55 20.83 32.84
N ARG A 22 -16.47 20.10 32.18
CA ARG A 22 -17.80 19.82 32.76
C ARG A 22 -18.48 18.56 32.20
N ARG A 23 -18.51 17.51 33.01
CA ARG A 23 -19.43 16.35 32.95
C ARG A 23 -20.91 16.74 32.99
N ARG A 24 -21.77 15.97 32.29
CA ARG A 24 -23.14 15.66 32.76
C ARG A 24 -23.66 14.33 32.21
N HIS A 25 -24.09 13.47 33.13
CA HIS A 25 -24.82 12.21 32.93
C HIS A 25 -26.31 12.46 32.63
N SER A 26 -26.95 11.53 31.92
CA SER A 26 -28.32 11.09 32.21
C SER A 26 -28.58 9.70 31.64
N GLU A 27 -28.94 8.77 32.53
CA GLU A 27 -29.52 7.45 32.27
C GLU A 27 -30.95 7.56 31.73
N PHE A 28 -31.45 6.55 30.99
CA PHE A 28 -32.78 5.97 31.21
C PHE A 28 -32.94 4.59 30.53
N ARG A 29 -33.73 3.73 31.18
CA ARG A 29 -33.89 2.26 31.01
C ARG A 29 -34.98 1.84 30.01
N GLY A 30 -34.90 0.57 29.58
CA GLY A 30 -36.04 -0.31 29.20
C GLY A 30 -36.25 -0.41 27.69
N LEU A 31 -36.51 -1.55 27.04
CA LEU A 31 -37.11 -2.82 27.45
C LEU A 31 -36.56 -3.97 26.56
N SER A 32 -36.61 -5.18 27.11
CA SER A 32 -36.33 -6.46 26.45
C SER A 32 -37.43 -6.86 25.46
N SER A 33 -37.08 -7.49 24.35
CA SER A 33 -37.76 -8.73 23.91
C SER A 33 -36.93 -9.49 22.89
N THR A 34 -36.62 -10.74 23.25
CA THR A 34 -36.09 -11.79 22.40
C THR A 34 -37.18 -12.34 21.50
N THR A 35 -36.89 -12.56 20.21
CA THR A 35 -37.56 -13.62 19.45
C THR A 35 -36.60 -14.22 18.43
N THR A 36 -36.26 -15.48 18.67
CA THR A 36 -35.59 -16.40 17.76
C THR A 36 -36.55 -16.90 16.70
N CYS A 37 -36.11 -17.02 15.43
CA CYS A 37 -36.51 -18.14 14.58
C CYS A 37 -35.51 -18.40 13.44
N ARG A 38 -35.46 -19.68 13.05
CA ARG A 38 -34.40 -20.45 12.38
C ARG A 38 -34.32 -20.30 10.83
N PRO A 39 -33.26 -20.80 10.18
CA PRO A 39 -32.95 -20.54 8.76
C PRO A 39 -33.71 -21.45 7.80
N SER A 40 -34.04 -20.95 6.60
CA SER A 40 -34.51 -21.76 5.47
C SER A 40 -33.44 -21.87 4.39
N LEU A 41 -33.13 -23.11 4.02
CA LEU A 41 -32.21 -23.53 2.96
C LEU A 41 -32.81 -23.37 1.56
N ARG A 42 -31.90 -23.08 0.61
CA ARG A 42 -31.89 -23.40 -0.84
C ARG A 42 -32.99 -22.84 -1.75
N LEU A 43 -32.56 -22.09 -2.78
CA LEU A 43 -32.78 -22.52 -4.16
C LEU A 43 -31.76 -21.91 -5.14
N SER A 44 -31.22 -22.78 -5.98
CA SER A 44 -30.41 -22.48 -7.15
C SER A 44 -31.23 -21.73 -8.21
N CYS A 45 -30.65 -20.72 -8.86
CA CYS A 45 -31.16 -20.20 -10.12
C CYS A 45 -30.01 -19.97 -11.11
N LEU A 46 -29.72 -21.05 -11.86
CA LEU A 46 -29.37 -20.91 -13.26
C LEU A 46 -30.57 -20.29 -13.97
N LYS A 47 -30.40 -19.11 -14.57
CA LYS A 47 -31.31 -18.65 -15.61
C LYS A 47 -30.53 -17.93 -16.69
N SER A 48 -30.55 -18.54 -17.87
CA SER A 48 -30.14 -17.96 -19.14
C SER A 48 -31.15 -16.93 -19.63
N LYS A 49 -30.64 -16.00 -20.45
CA LYS A 49 -31.25 -15.09 -21.45
C LYS A 49 -30.57 -13.71 -21.33
N SER A 50 -30.21 -12.97 -22.38
CA SER A 50 -30.62 -12.98 -23.79
C SER A 50 -29.58 -12.25 -24.68
N THR A 51 -29.38 -12.78 -25.89
CA THR A 51 -28.32 -12.47 -26.87
C THR A 51 -28.55 -11.18 -27.70
N GLN A 52 -29.06 -10.08 -27.14
CA GLN A 52 -29.27 -8.86 -27.96
C GLN A 52 -28.86 -7.51 -27.33
N GLU A 53 -28.38 -7.46 -26.09
CA GLU A 53 -27.68 -6.28 -25.53
C GLU A 53 -26.15 -6.37 -25.68
N THR A 54 -25.65 -7.47 -26.23
CA THR A 54 -24.22 -7.79 -26.29
C THR A 54 -23.43 -6.90 -27.26
N THR A 55 -24.09 -6.30 -28.26
CA THR A 55 -23.39 -5.64 -29.38
C THR A 55 -22.88 -4.22 -29.08
N GLN A 56 -23.32 -3.57 -27.98
CA GLN A 56 -22.72 -2.29 -27.55
C GLN A 56 -21.64 -2.45 -26.46
N ILE A 57 -21.61 -3.58 -25.76
CA ILE A 57 -20.57 -3.87 -24.75
C ILE A 57 -19.32 -4.48 -25.39
N GLU A 58 -19.44 -5.14 -26.55
CA GLU A 58 -18.32 -5.77 -27.26
C GLU A 58 -17.30 -4.81 -27.88
N GLN A 59 -17.59 -3.50 -27.99
CA GLN A 59 -16.60 -2.52 -28.48
C GLN A 59 -15.71 -1.92 -27.38
N LEU A 60 -16.01 -2.18 -26.09
CA LEU A 60 -15.18 -1.80 -24.95
C LEU A 60 -14.26 -2.95 -24.48
N GLY A 61 -14.10 -3.99 -25.30
CA GLY A 61 -13.47 -5.27 -24.93
C GLY A 61 -12.11 -5.55 -25.56
N ASN A 62 -11.49 -4.62 -26.32
CA ASN A 62 -10.25 -4.92 -27.02
C ASN A 62 -8.98 -4.91 -26.13
N GLU A 63 -9.11 -4.63 -24.83
CA GLU A 63 -7.99 -4.66 -23.86
C GLU A 63 -7.93 -5.94 -23.01
N GLN A 64 -8.73 -6.95 -23.33
CA GLN A 64 -8.74 -8.25 -22.62
C GLN A 64 -7.40 -9.00 -22.72
N GLY A 65 -6.49 -8.60 -23.61
CA GLY A 65 -5.16 -9.21 -23.77
C GLY A 65 -4.08 -8.70 -22.81
N PHE A 66 -4.23 -7.57 -22.11
CA PHE A 66 -3.16 -7.09 -21.22
C PHE A 66 -3.36 -7.50 -19.75
N SER A 67 -4.58 -7.37 -19.23
CA SER A 67 -4.89 -7.61 -17.82
C SER A 67 -5.25 -9.08 -17.54
N VAL A 68 -4.55 -9.69 -16.58
CA VAL A 68 -4.84 -11.05 -16.08
C VAL A 68 -5.68 -11.02 -14.79
N LEU A 69 -6.00 -9.83 -14.28
CA LEU A 69 -6.75 -9.68 -13.02
C LEU A 69 -8.17 -10.23 -13.15
N ALA A 70 -8.60 -10.96 -12.11
CA ALA A 70 -9.93 -11.54 -12.06
C ALA A 70 -11.00 -10.47 -11.81
N SER A 71 -12.14 -10.61 -12.49
CA SER A 71 -13.34 -9.81 -12.20
C SER A 71 -13.93 -10.11 -10.82
N GLU A 72 -13.69 -11.30 -10.26
CA GLU A 72 -14.15 -11.65 -8.90
C GLU A 72 -13.05 -11.39 -7.87
N VAL A 73 -13.35 -10.51 -6.92
CA VAL A 73 -12.45 -10.14 -5.82
C VAL A 73 -12.90 -10.71 -4.48
N PRO A 74 -11.94 -11.05 -3.60
CA PRO A 74 -12.23 -11.68 -2.32
C PRO A 74 -12.79 -10.73 -1.27
N TRP A 75 -12.74 -9.41 -1.49
CA TRP A 75 -13.25 -8.41 -0.55
C TRP A 75 -14.70 -8.07 -0.81
N GLU A 76 -15.39 -7.64 0.24
CA GLU A 76 -16.76 -7.17 0.13
C GLU A 76 -16.83 -5.82 -0.57
N ASP A 77 -17.76 -5.75 -1.50
CA ASP A 77 -17.82 -4.67 -2.45
C ASP A 77 -18.17 -3.32 -1.82
N ASN A 78 -18.98 -3.30 -0.77
CA ASN A 78 -19.41 -2.04 -0.16
C ASN A 78 -18.34 -1.44 0.78
N ASN A 79 -17.25 -2.17 1.04
CA ASN A 79 -16.33 -1.86 2.13
C ASN A 79 -14.90 -1.51 1.69
N ILE A 80 -14.61 -1.38 0.38
CA ILE A 80 -13.24 -1.12 -0.11
C ILE A 80 -12.69 0.20 0.46
N TRP A 81 -13.38 1.31 0.21
CA TRP A 81 -12.94 2.63 0.69
C TRP A 81 -12.94 2.73 2.21
N SER A 82 -13.95 2.15 2.88
CA SER A 82 -14.01 2.09 4.34
C SER A 82 -12.82 1.34 4.94
N THR A 83 -12.45 0.19 4.35
CA THR A 83 -11.28 -0.60 4.75
C THR A 83 -9.99 0.17 4.48
N PHE A 84 -9.89 0.83 3.33
CA PHE A 84 -8.72 1.64 2.98
C PHE A 84 -8.54 2.83 3.94
N VAL A 85 -9.62 3.54 4.25
CA VAL A 85 -9.63 4.64 5.24
C VAL A 85 -9.25 4.11 6.63
N LEU A 86 -9.79 2.96 7.03
CA LEU A 86 -9.43 2.33 8.31
C LEU A 86 -7.94 1.99 8.36
N TYR A 87 -7.37 1.42 7.28
CA TYR A 87 -5.93 1.22 7.14
C TYR A 87 -5.15 2.54 7.27
N MET A 88 -5.51 3.55 6.48
CA MET A 88 -4.78 4.82 6.43
C MET A 88 -4.75 5.53 7.78
N PHE A 89 -5.90 5.66 8.45
CA PHE A 89 -6.01 6.47 9.67
C PHE A 89 -5.76 5.70 10.96
N SER A 90 -5.86 4.37 10.97
CA SER A 90 -5.63 3.56 12.18
C SER A 90 -4.29 2.83 12.18
N LEU A 91 -3.69 2.59 11.01
CA LEU A 91 -2.41 1.90 10.90
C LEU A 91 -1.35 2.81 10.29
N HIS A 92 -1.51 3.20 9.03
CA HIS A 92 -0.44 3.88 8.27
C HIS A 92 -0.03 5.22 8.90
N ILE A 93 -0.94 6.20 8.95
CA ILE A 93 -0.61 7.55 9.44
C ILE A 93 -0.10 7.52 10.90
N PRO A 94 -0.76 6.83 11.85
CA PRO A 94 -0.26 6.80 13.23
C PRO A 94 1.11 6.13 13.38
N LEU A 95 1.35 5.00 12.72
CA LEU A 95 2.61 4.26 12.86
C LEU A 95 3.75 4.96 12.13
N SER A 96 3.50 5.53 10.95
CA SER A 96 4.52 6.25 10.20
C SER A 96 4.89 7.56 10.91
N PHE A 97 3.91 8.41 11.28
CA PHE A 97 4.20 9.78 11.77
C PHE A 97 4.34 9.86 13.29
N GLY A 98 3.57 9.07 14.03
CA GLY A 98 3.54 9.09 15.49
C GLY A 98 4.37 7.99 16.15
N GLY A 99 4.73 6.93 15.41
CA GLY A 99 5.34 5.73 15.97
C GLY A 99 6.67 6.00 16.68
N LEU A 100 7.58 6.75 16.04
CA LEU A 100 8.87 7.10 16.66
C LEU A 100 8.71 7.98 17.90
N SER A 101 7.74 8.90 17.92
CA SER A 101 7.47 9.73 19.10
C SER A 101 6.98 8.90 20.29
N ILE A 102 6.14 7.88 20.03
CA ILE A 102 5.69 6.94 21.07
C ILE A 102 6.88 6.14 21.61
N VAL A 103 7.75 5.65 20.73
CA VAL A 103 8.95 4.90 21.12
C VAL A 103 9.90 5.76 21.96
N ALA A 104 10.16 7.00 21.53
CA ALA A 104 10.98 7.96 22.26
C ALA A 104 10.43 8.20 23.68
N ASN A 105 9.11 8.34 23.82
CA ASN A 105 8.45 8.50 25.11
C ASN A 105 8.57 7.25 26.00
N ILE A 106 8.42 6.04 25.43
CA ILE A 106 8.59 4.76 26.15
C ILE A 106 10.02 4.57 26.65
N LEU A 107 11.01 4.96 25.84
CA LEU A 107 12.43 4.84 26.17
C LEU A 107 12.95 6.01 27.02
N HIS A 108 12.09 6.98 27.36
CA HIS A 108 12.44 8.20 28.09
C HIS A 108 13.62 8.98 27.45
N GLN A 109 13.70 8.96 26.12
CA GLN A 109 14.73 9.68 25.35
C GLN A 109 14.08 10.75 24.47
N GLN A 110 14.66 11.95 24.44
CA GLN A 110 14.18 13.03 23.55
C GLN A 110 14.68 12.87 22.11
N VAL A 111 15.84 12.23 21.93
CA VAL A 111 16.45 11.95 20.63
C VAL A 111 16.95 10.52 20.66
N LEU A 112 16.36 9.68 19.81
CA LEU A 112 16.77 8.29 19.64
C LEU A 112 18.09 8.26 18.84
N ASP A 113 19.03 7.40 19.23
CA ASP A 113 20.21 7.16 18.41
C ASP A 113 19.83 6.51 17.06
N PRO A 114 20.64 6.66 16.01
CA PRO A 114 20.32 6.14 14.67
C PRO A 114 20.02 4.64 14.61
N GLN A 115 20.65 3.82 15.45
CA GLN A 115 20.45 2.38 15.45
C GLN A 115 19.09 2.03 16.05
N THR A 116 18.75 2.65 17.19
CA THR A 116 17.45 2.52 17.84
C THR A 116 16.33 3.04 16.94
N GLN A 117 16.54 4.14 16.22
CA GLN A 117 15.57 4.65 15.23
C GLN A 117 15.26 3.59 14.16
N VAL A 118 16.27 3.03 13.51
CA VAL A 118 16.09 2.03 12.46
C VAL A 118 15.39 0.78 12.99
N LEU A 119 15.83 0.26 14.14
CA LEU A 119 15.22 -0.93 14.73
C LEU A 119 13.75 -0.68 15.08
N SER A 120 13.45 0.50 15.63
CA SER A 120 12.08 0.91 15.94
C SER A 120 11.22 1.01 14.70
N LEU A 121 11.74 1.56 13.60
CA LEU A 121 11.03 1.63 12.32
C LEU A 121 10.78 0.25 11.73
N VAL A 122 11.74 -0.68 11.79
CA VAL A 122 11.52 -2.07 11.39
C VAL A 122 10.37 -2.68 12.19
N VAL A 123 10.37 -2.51 13.50
CA VAL A 123 9.30 -3.03 14.37
C VAL A 123 7.95 -2.39 14.03
N LEU A 124 7.88 -1.06 13.91
CA LEU A 124 6.66 -0.34 13.56
C LEU A 124 6.11 -0.79 12.20
N GLN A 125 6.97 -0.98 11.21
CA GLN A 125 6.58 -1.47 9.88
C GLN A 125 6.07 -2.92 9.93
N MET A 126 6.68 -3.78 10.74
CA MET A 126 6.20 -5.15 10.94
C MET A 126 4.84 -5.19 11.65
N VAL A 127 4.61 -4.26 12.60
CA VAL A 127 3.30 -4.07 13.24
C VAL A 127 2.27 -3.59 12.22
N GLU A 128 2.61 -2.62 11.37
CA GLU A 128 1.74 -2.13 10.30
C GLU A 128 1.38 -3.25 9.32
N LEU A 129 2.37 -4.04 8.88
CA LEU A 129 2.18 -5.20 8.00
C LEU A 129 1.25 -6.23 8.64
N SER A 130 1.49 -6.58 9.90
CA SER A 130 0.68 -7.56 10.62
C SER A 130 -0.76 -7.06 10.81
N GLY A 131 -0.93 -5.80 11.21
CA GLY A 131 -2.23 -5.14 11.37
C GLY A 131 -3.00 -5.06 10.05
N THR A 132 -2.30 -4.76 8.95
CA THR A 132 -2.88 -4.70 7.60
C THR A 132 -3.34 -6.07 7.14
N VAL A 133 -2.51 -7.11 7.30
CA VAL A 133 -2.89 -8.48 6.94
C VAL A 133 -4.09 -8.94 7.78
N LEU A 134 -4.12 -8.61 9.08
CA LEU A 134 -5.27 -8.91 9.95
C LEU A 134 -6.52 -8.17 9.47
N LEU A 135 -6.42 -6.87 9.22
CA LEU A 135 -7.52 -6.04 8.73
C LEU A 135 -8.11 -6.63 7.44
N LEU A 136 -7.27 -6.88 6.43
CA LEU A 136 -7.71 -7.45 5.15
C LEU A 136 -8.30 -8.85 5.28
N ARG A 137 -7.83 -9.66 6.25
CA ARG A 137 -8.44 -10.96 6.56
C ARG A 137 -9.81 -10.82 7.19
N THR A 138 -10.01 -9.83 8.05
CA THR A 138 -11.31 -9.60 8.71
C THR A 138 -12.36 -9.04 7.75
N THR A 139 -11.95 -8.30 6.72
CA THR A 139 -12.85 -7.70 5.72
C THR A 139 -13.04 -8.57 4.47
N ALA A 140 -12.34 -9.70 4.37
CA ALA A 140 -12.53 -10.67 3.30
C ALA A 140 -13.86 -11.41 3.46
N LYS A 141 -14.49 -11.73 2.31
CA LYS A 141 -15.72 -12.54 2.24
C LYS A 141 -15.53 -13.84 3.04
N PRO A 142 -16.53 -14.34 3.79
CA PRO A 142 -16.39 -15.55 4.61
C PRO A 142 -15.89 -16.78 3.85
N GLN A 143 -16.26 -16.89 2.57
CA GLN A 143 -15.88 -17.96 1.65
C GLN A 143 -14.41 -17.88 1.20
N CYS A 144 -13.78 -16.73 1.41
CA CYS A 144 -12.43 -16.36 0.99
C CYS A 144 -11.48 -16.14 2.19
N LYS A 145 -11.84 -16.54 3.41
CA LYS A 145 -11.01 -16.33 4.61
C LYS A 145 -9.69 -17.12 4.61
N SER A 146 -9.60 -18.19 3.82
CA SER A 146 -8.37 -18.99 3.64
C SER A 146 -7.51 -18.52 2.46
N ILE A 147 -7.49 -17.21 2.17
CA ILE A 147 -6.59 -16.69 1.13
C ILE A 147 -5.22 -16.48 1.74
N ASN A 148 -4.23 -17.15 1.17
CA ASN A 148 -2.84 -16.85 1.43
C ASN A 148 -2.47 -15.54 0.71
N PHE A 149 -2.59 -14.41 1.41
CA PHE A 149 -2.25 -13.07 0.90
C PHE A 149 -0.82 -12.97 0.34
N LEU A 150 0.10 -13.80 0.83
CA LEU A 150 1.50 -13.88 0.39
C LEU A 150 1.74 -14.92 -0.71
N LYS A 151 0.79 -15.84 -0.95
CA LYS A 151 0.97 -16.84 -2.01
C LYS A 151 0.64 -16.15 -3.33
N GLY A 152 1.66 -16.02 -4.18
CA GLY A 152 1.46 -15.79 -5.60
C GLY A 152 0.74 -17.00 -6.19
N ASN A 153 -0.26 -16.78 -7.01
CA ASN A 153 -0.73 -17.86 -7.87
C ASN A 153 0.44 -18.17 -8.82
N ASN A 154 1.18 -19.25 -8.55
CA ASN A 154 2.23 -19.73 -9.47
C ASN A 154 1.65 -20.07 -10.84
N GLU A 155 0.34 -20.28 -10.90
CA GLU A 155 -0.42 -20.38 -12.13
C GLU A 155 -1.04 -19.01 -12.39
N SER A 156 -0.27 -18.13 -13.05
CA SER A 156 -0.90 -17.01 -13.76
C SER A 156 -1.99 -17.62 -14.63
N ARG A 157 -3.18 -17.04 -14.59
CA ARG A 157 -4.40 -17.58 -15.21
C ARG A 157 -4.25 -17.89 -16.71
N GLU A 158 -3.19 -17.37 -17.33
CA GLU A 158 -2.86 -17.48 -18.75
C GLU A 158 -1.46 -18.05 -19.03
N GLY A 159 -0.76 -18.63 -18.04
CA GLY A 159 0.57 -19.23 -18.26
C GLY A 159 1.71 -18.23 -18.52
N ARG A 160 1.48 -16.93 -18.31
CA ARG A 160 2.51 -15.88 -18.40
C ARG A 160 3.58 -16.06 -17.32
N ASN A 161 4.85 -15.99 -17.72
CA ASN A 161 5.97 -16.09 -16.81
C ASN A 161 6.16 -14.77 -16.05
N TRP A 162 5.87 -14.78 -14.75
CA TRP A 162 6.02 -13.61 -13.88
C TRP A 162 7.47 -13.09 -13.82
N VAL A 163 8.48 -13.94 -14.07
CA VAL A 163 9.89 -13.52 -14.13
C VAL A 163 10.13 -12.60 -15.33
N VAL A 164 9.56 -12.92 -16.49
CA VAL A 164 9.64 -12.08 -17.69
C VAL A 164 8.93 -10.75 -17.44
N GLY A 165 7.76 -10.78 -16.79
CA GLY A 165 7.03 -9.59 -16.37
C GLY A 165 7.85 -8.70 -15.44
N SER A 166 8.54 -9.29 -14.46
CA SER A 166 9.44 -8.58 -13.55
C SER A 166 10.62 -7.96 -14.30
N ALA A 167 11.24 -8.68 -15.23
CA ALA A 167 12.39 -8.19 -15.99
C ALA A 167 12.01 -7.01 -16.90
N LEU A 168 10.89 -7.12 -17.61
CA LEU A 168 10.35 -6.03 -18.42
C LEU A 168 9.95 -4.83 -17.56
N GLY A 169 9.25 -5.08 -16.45
CA GLY A 169 8.86 -4.05 -15.49
C GLY A 169 10.06 -3.29 -14.93
N LEU A 170 11.13 -4.01 -14.55
CA LEU A 170 12.38 -3.40 -14.09
C LEU A 170 13.05 -2.58 -15.18
N GLY A 171 13.10 -3.08 -16.42
CA GLY A 171 13.65 -2.35 -17.56
C GLY A 171 12.88 -1.04 -17.83
N CYS A 172 11.55 -1.09 -17.82
CA CYS A 172 10.69 0.09 -17.94
C CYS A 172 10.91 1.06 -16.79
N LEU A 173 11.10 0.57 -15.57
CA LEU A 173 11.31 1.40 -14.39
C LEU A 173 12.66 2.13 -14.43
N VAL A 174 13.74 1.42 -14.79
CA VAL A 174 15.07 2.02 -14.99
C VAL A 174 15.04 3.05 -16.11
N GLY A 175 14.37 2.75 -17.22
CA GLY A 175 14.17 3.70 -18.31
C GLY A 175 13.38 4.93 -17.87
N PHE A 176 12.32 4.76 -17.10
CA PHE A 176 11.54 5.86 -16.52
C PHE A 176 12.40 6.75 -15.64
N ILE A 177 13.17 6.17 -14.71
CA ILE A 177 14.08 6.92 -13.82
C ILE A 177 15.08 7.72 -14.64
N PHE A 178 15.74 7.08 -15.62
CA PHE A 178 16.70 7.73 -16.50
C PHE A 178 16.08 8.93 -17.21
N VAL A 179 14.90 8.78 -17.80
CA VAL A 179 14.18 9.87 -18.47
C VAL A 179 13.83 10.98 -17.47
N THR A 180 13.31 10.64 -16.28
CA THR A 180 12.98 11.65 -15.27
C THR A 180 14.20 12.41 -14.77
N SER A 181 15.36 11.74 -14.63
CA SER A 181 16.62 12.39 -14.26
C SER A 181 17.10 13.35 -15.34
N LEU A 182 17.03 12.95 -16.62
CA LEU A 182 17.38 13.83 -17.74
C LEU A 182 16.50 15.08 -17.78
N VAL A 183 15.19 14.91 -17.59
CA VAL A 183 14.24 16.04 -17.55
C VAL A 183 14.52 16.93 -16.35
N ALA A 184 14.81 16.36 -15.18
CA ALA A 184 15.12 17.11 -13.97
C ALA A 184 16.40 17.96 -14.15
N ASP A 185 17.45 17.38 -14.73
CA ASP A 185 18.71 18.10 -15.02
C ASP A 185 18.51 19.25 -16.00
N GLN A 186 17.66 19.08 -17.00
CA GLN A 186 17.34 20.12 -17.98
C GLN A 186 16.47 21.26 -17.41
N LEU A 187 15.53 20.95 -16.52
CA LEU A 187 14.57 21.93 -16.01
C LEU A 187 15.02 22.65 -14.74
N PHE A 188 15.71 21.96 -13.83
CA PHE A 188 15.96 22.45 -12.47
C PHE A 188 17.44 22.65 -12.14
N GLY A 189 18.36 22.21 -13.02
CA GLY A 189 19.79 22.10 -12.71
C GLY A 189 20.03 21.05 -11.62
N SER A 190 21.25 20.50 -11.53
CA SER A 190 21.56 19.38 -10.64
C SER A 190 21.44 19.75 -9.15
N LYS A 191 20.22 19.74 -8.60
CA LYS A 191 19.99 19.68 -7.17
C LYS A 191 19.84 18.21 -6.81
N ALA A 192 20.98 17.59 -6.49
CA ALA A 192 20.96 16.30 -5.83
C ALA A 192 20.13 16.45 -4.54
N VAL A 193 18.96 15.83 -4.49
CA VAL A 193 18.17 15.70 -3.26
C VAL A 193 18.90 14.69 -2.38
N GLU A 194 20.03 15.10 -1.81
CA GLU A 194 20.75 14.33 -0.82
C GLU A 194 19.88 14.24 0.43
N ASN A 195 19.34 13.05 0.68
CA ASN A 195 18.68 12.74 1.94
C ASN A 195 19.77 12.53 3.00
N SER A 196 20.35 13.63 3.50
CA SER A 196 21.46 13.67 4.46
C SER A 196 21.25 12.74 5.66
N GLU A 197 20.01 12.61 6.13
CA GLU A 197 19.65 11.75 7.27
C GLU A 197 19.69 10.24 6.95
N LEU A 198 19.27 9.82 5.75
CA LEU A 198 19.37 8.41 5.32
C LEU A 198 20.83 7.99 5.19
N LYS A 199 21.66 8.88 4.64
CA LYS A 199 23.11 8.69 4.51
C LYS A 199 23.78 8.62 5.89
N LYS A 200 23.37 9.48 6.83
CA LYS A 200 23.83 9.48 8.23
C LYS A 200 23.49 8.17 8.95
N ILE A 201 22.30 7.62 8.72
CA ILE A 201 21.88 6.32 9.27
C ILE A 201 22.69 5.17 8.64
N MET A 202 22.88 5.16 7.31
CA MET A 202 23.64 4.11 6.62
C MET A 202 25.12 4.04 7.03
N VAL A 203 25.68 5.15 7.52
CA VAL A 203 27.06 5.25 8.01
C VAL A 203 27.17 4.95 9.52
N SER A 204 26.04 4.88 10.24
CA SER A 204 26.00 4.73 11.71
C SER A 204 26.30 3.32 12.26
N GLY A 205 26.49 2.33 11.39
CA GLY A 205 26.93 0.98 11.76
C GLY A 205 26.28 -0.14 10.92
N GLU A 206 26.84 -1.35 11.02
CA GLU A 206 26.39 -2.52 10.23
C GLU A 206 24.94 -2.94 10.56
N VAL A 207 24.54 -2.84 11.83
CA VAL A 207 23.17 -3.16 12.28
C VAL A 207 22.16 -2.17 11.69
N ALA A 208 22.45 -0.87 11.76
CA ALA A 208 21.59 0.16 11.16
C ALA A 208 21.50 0.03 9.64
N ARG A 209 22.62 -0.27 8.97
CA ARG A 209 22.64 -0.51 7.52
C ARG A 209 21.78 -1.72 7.13
N SER A 210 21.96 -2.85 7.84
CA SER A 210 21.20 -4.08 7.58
C SER A 210 19.71 -3.90 7.88
N GLY A 211 19.37 -3.24 8.98
CA GLY A 211 17.99 -2.92 9.33
C GLY A 211 17.33 -1.98 8.32
N CYS A 212 18.05 -0.95 7.86
CA CYS A 212 17.57 -0.04 6.83
C CYS A 212 17.31 -0.78 5.51
N PHE A 213 18.23 -1.65 5.09
CA PHE A 213 18.06 -2.45 3.89
C PHE A 213 16.86 -3.42 4.00
N ALA A 214 16.73 -4.12 5.13
CA ALA A 214 15.59 -5.01 5.38
C ALA A 214 14.24 -4.27 5.36
N LEU A 215 14.20 -3.07 5.95
CA LEU A 215 13.02 -2.21 5.95
C LEU A 215 12.65 -1.76 4.53
N TYR A 216 13.58 -1.11 3.83
CA TYR A 216 13.34 -0.47 2.52
C TYR A 216 13.19 -1.45 1.37
N CYS A 217 13.96 -2.53 1.35
CA CYS A 217 13.98 -3.48 0.25
C CYS A 217 13.10 -4.70 0.54
N GLY A 218 12.59 -4.85 1.76
CA GLY A 218 11.80 -6.02 2.17
C GLY A 218 10.44 -5.62 2.71
N VAL A 219 10.40 -5.17 3.96
CA VAL A 219 9.14 -5.02 4.71
C VAL A 219 8.22 -3.97 4.09
N ALA A 220 8.73 -2.79 3.75
CA ALA A 220 7.93 -1.70 3.17
C ALA A 220 7.35 -2.08 1.79
N PRO A 221 8.15 -2.55 0.80
CA PRO A 221 7.60 -3.03 -0.47
C PRO A 221 6.54 -4.12 -0.30
N ILE A 222 6.74 -5.09 0.60
CA ILE A 222 5.74 -6.14 0.83
C ILE A 222 4.42 -5.56 1.33
N LEU A 223 4.47 -4.66 2.32
CA LEU A 223 3.26 -3.99 2.83
C LEU A 223 2.57 -3.22 1.71
N GLU A 224 3.31 -2.34 1.04
CA GLU A 224 2.75 -1.43 0.03
C GLU A 224 2.13 -2.21 -1.11
N GLU A 225 2.79 -3.25 -1.62
CA GLU A 225 2.26 -4.07 -2.69
C GLU A 225 1.00 -4.85 -2.27
N ILE A 226 0.90 -5.31 -1.01
CA ILE A 226 -0.32 -5.91 -0.47
C ILE A 226 -1.48 -4.90 -0.48
N VAL A 227 -1.24 -3.68 -0.01
CA VAL A 227 -2.28 -2.64 0.12
C VAL A 227 -2.70 -2.09 -1.24
N TYR A 228 -1.75 -1.67 -2.06
CA TYR A 228 -2.05 -0.93 -3.27
C TYR A 228 -2.31 -1.87 -4.45
N ARG A 229 -1.58 -2.99 -4.58
CA ARG A 229 -1.71 -3.85 -5.78
C ARG A 229 -2.69 -4.97 -5.55
N ARG A 230 -2.44 -5.77 -4.51
CA ARG A 230 -3.37 -6.84 -4.18
C ARG A 230 -4.72 -6.24 -3.78
N PHE A 231 -4.79 -5.43 -2.73
CA PHE A 231 -6.06 -4.88 -2.25
C PHE A 231 -6.68 -3.82 -3.16
N LEU A 232 -6.13 -2.61 -3.24
CA LEU A 232 -6.80 -1.47 -3.86
C LEU A 232 -6.98 -1.64 -5.37
N LEU A 233 -5.90 -1.90 -6.11
CA LEU A 233 -5.93 -2.02 -7.57
C LEU A 233 -6.83 -3.15 -8.04
N THR A 234 -6.71 -4.35 -7.47
CA THR A 234 -7.58 -5.48 -7.86
C THR A 234 -9.05 -5.18 -7.53
N SER A 235 -9.33 -4.54 -6.39
CA SER A 235 -10.70 -4.13 -6.01
C SER A 235 -11.31 -3.10 -6.95
N LEU A 236 -10.49 -2.19 -7.49
CA LEU A 236 -10.94 -1.19 -8.46
C LEU A 236 -11.11 -1.83 -9.84
N ALA A 237 -10.17 -2.68 -10.27
CA ALA A 237 -10.19 -3.36 -11.56
C ALA A 237 -11.38 -4.33 -11.73
N SER A 238 -12.03 -4.75 -10.63
CA SER A 238 -13.29 -5.52 -10.70
C SER A 238 -14.52 -4.67 -11.04
N ARG A 239 -14.40 -3.33 -11.05
CA ARG A 239 -15.53 -2.39 -11.21
C ARG A 239 -15.40 -1.42 -12.36
N MET A 240 -14.17 -1.24 -12.83
CA MET A 240 -13.84 -0.31 -13.89
C MET A 240 -12.72 -0.90 -14.73
N GLU A 241 -12.45 -0.26 -15.86
CA GLU A 241 -11.36 -0.65 -16.73
C GLU A 241 -10.03 -0.66 -15.97
N TRP A 242 -9.19 -1.64 -16.27
CA TRP A 242 -7.93 -1.88 -15.55
C TRP A 242 -7.01 -0.65 -15.57
N TRP A 243 -7.02 0.15 -16.64
CA TRP A 243 -6.20 1.35 -16.76
C TRP A 243 -6.69 2.48 -15.84
N LYS A 244 -8.01 2.63 -15.65
CA LYS A 244 -8.59 3.58 -14.68
C LYS A 244 -8.22 3.15 -13.26
N ALA A 245 -8.35 1.86 -12.97
CA ALA A 245 -7.96 1.29 -11.69
C ALA A 245 -6.46 1.48 -11.41
N LEU A 246 -5.61 1.30 -12.42
CA LEU A 246 -4.17 1.56 -12.36
C LEU A 246 -3.87 3.01 -12.00
N VAL A 247 -4.44 3.96 -12.74
CA VAL A 247 -4.21 5.40 -12.51
C VAL A 247 -4.66 5.80 -11.10
N ILE A 248 -5.85 5.39 -10.67
CA ILE A 248 -6.37 5.73 -9.34
C ILE A 248 -5.49 5.11 -8.25
N SER A 249 -5.16 3.82 -8.36
CA SER A 249 -4.32 3.16 -7.35
C SER A 249 -2.92 3.76 -7.26
N SER A 250 -2.30 4.12 -8.39
CA SER A 250 -0.99 4.78 -8.43
C SER A 250 -1.04 6.19 -7.86
N GLY A 251 -2.12 6.93 -8.11
CA GLY A 251 -2.37 8.25 -7.53
C GLY A 251 -2.51 8.18 -6.01
N VAL A 252 -3.27 7.20 -5.51
CA VAL A 252 -3.44 6.99 -4.06
C VAL A 252 -2.13 6.54 -3.42
N PHE A 253 -1.35 5.67 -4.07
CA PHE A 253 -0.01 5.29 -3.63
C PHE A 253 0.90 6.52 -3.47
N ALA A 254 0.99 7.36 -4.50
CA ALA A 254 1.79 8.58 -4.47
C ALA A 254 1.30 9.60 -3.42
N ALA A 255 -0.01 9.73 -3.24
CA ALA A 255 -0.59 10.63 -2.24
C ALA A 255 -0.31 10.16 -0.80
N ALA A 256 -0.34 8.86 -0.54
CA ALA A 256 -0.07 8.28 0.78
C ALA A 256 1.36 8.49 1.26
N HIS A 257 2.27 8.89 0.36
CA HIS A 257 3.65 9.24 0.68
C HIS A 257 3.78 10.67 1.26
N PHE A 258 2.70 11.48 1.21
CA PHE A 258 2.63 12.84 1.75
C PHE A 258 3.77 13.78 1.29
N SER A 259 4.34 13.54 0.11
CA SER A 259 5.40 14.35 -0.49
C SER A 259 4.93 14.91 -1.83
N GLY A 260 4.65 16.22 -1.87
CA GLY A 260 4.23 16.90 -3.10
C GLY A 260 5.35 16.99 -4.14
N GLU A 261 6.60 17.08 -3.70
CA GLU A 261 7.80 17.13 -4.56
C GLU A 261 7.99 15.81 -5.31
N ASP A 262 7.79 14.69 -4.62
CA ASP A 262 8.01 13.35 -5.14
C ASP A 262 6.78 12.77 -5.84
N PHE A 263 5.64 13.44 -5.76
CA PHE A 263 4.34 12.89 -6.19
C PHE A 263 4.36 12.38 -7.63
N VAL A 264 4.89 13.17 -8.57
CA VAL A 264 4.93 12.80 -10.00
C VAL A 264 5.81 11.57 -10.24
N GLN A 265 6.96 11.52 -9.57
CA GLN A 265 7.88 10.39 -9.67
C GLN A 265 7.27 9.13 -9.07
N LEU A 266 6.70 9.22 -7.87
CA LEU A 266 6.03 8.11 -7.17
C LEU A 266 4.80 7.62 -7.94
N PHE A 267 4.06 8.53 -8.57
CA PHE A 267 2.94 8.18 -9.43
C PHE A 267 3.39 7.35 -10.64
N GLY A 268 4.46 7.78 -11.32
CA GLY A 268 5.02 7.05 -12.47
C GLY A 268 5.56 5.67 -12.08
N ILE A 269 6.32 5.59 -10.98
CA ILE A 269 6.77 4.32 -10.40
C ILE A 269 5.56 3.43 -10.07
N GLY A 270 4.54 4.02 -9.47
CA GLY A 270 3.30 3.34 -9.10
C GLY A 270 2.60 2.70 -10.29
N CYS A 271 2.57 3.41 -11.42
CA CYS A 271 2.03 2.94 -12.70
C CYS A 271 2.85 1.78 -13.27
N VAL A 272 4.18 1.87 -13.29
CA VAL A 272 5.04 0.79 -13.82
C VAL A 272 4.89 -0.49 -13.00
N ILE A 273 4.95 -0.38 -11.67
CA ILE A 273 4.80 -1.53 -10.77
C ILE A 273 3.38 -2.11 -10.86
N GLY A 274 2.36 -1.24 -10.92
CA GLY A 274 0.96 -1.65 -11.09
C GLY A 274 0.72 -2.38 -12.42
N SER A 275 1.28 -1.91 -13.53
CA SER A 275 1.23 -2.58 -14.83
C SER A 275 1.89 -3.96 -14.79
N CYS A 276 3.03 -4.08 -14.09
CA CYS A 276 3.71 -5.36 -13.89
C CYS A 276 2.81 -6.36 -13.14
N TYR A 277 2.10 -5.90 -12.10
CA TYR A 277 1.13 -6.72 -11.37
C TYR A 277 -0.09 -7.11 -12.24
N ILE A 278 -0.66 -6.17 -12.99
CA ILE A 278 -1.81 -6.40 -13.88
C ILE A 278 -1.48 -7.45 -14.95
N TRP A 279 -0.28 -7.35 -15.53
CA TRP A 279 0.17 -8.25 -16.58
C TRP A 279 0.55 -9.64 -16.05
N SER A 280 1.18 -9.73 -14.88
CA SER A 280 1.65 -11.00 -14.31
C SER A 280 0.61 -11.72 -13.46
N GLY A 281 -0.31 -11.00 -12.84
CA GLY A 281 -1.23 -11.49 -11.81
C GLY A 281 -0.52 -11.95 -10.52
N ASN A 282 0.79 -11.74 -10.41
CA ASN A 282 1.60 -12.27 -9.31
C ASN A 282 2.21 -11.15 -8.48
N LEU A 283 1.85 -11.11 -7.20
CA LEU A 283 2.36 -10.10 -6.26
C LEU A 283 3.88 -10.19 -6.08
N ALA A 284 4.47 -11.39 -6.20
CA ALA A 284 5.92 -11.55 -6.11
C ALA A 284 6.66 -10.77 -7.21
N SER A 285 6.05 -10.61 -8.38
CA SER A 285 6.62 -9.86 -9.49
C SER A 285 6.73 -8.38 -9.14
N SER A 286 5.64 -7.79 -8.64
CA SER A 286 5.61 -6.37 -8.29
C SER A 286 6.45 -6.06 -7.04
N VAL A 287 6.42 -6.93 -6.02
CA VAL A 287 7.32 -6.85 -4.85
C VAL A 287 8.78 -6.89 -5.29
N LEU A 288 9.17 -7.82 -6.17
CA LEU A 288 10.57 -7.91 -6.62
C LEU A 288 11.02 -6.64 -7.35
N VAL A 289 10.21 -6.13 -8.29
CA VAL A 289 10.53 -4.89 -9.02
C VAL A 289 10.64 -3.70 -8.06
N HIS A 290 9.72 -3.58 -7.10
CA HIS A 290 9.72 -2.52 -6.10
C HIS A 290 10.95 -2.62 -5.17
N SER A 291 11.24 -3.80 -4.64
CA SER A 291 12.41 -4.07 -3.80
C SER A 291 13.72 -3.74 -4.51
N LEU A 292 13.85 -4.10 -5.80
CA LEU A 292 15.03 -3.80 -6.59
C LEU A 292 15.18 -2.29 -6.84
N TYR A 293 14.08 -1.59 -7.12
CA TYR A 293 14.11 -0.13 -7.24
C TYR A 293 14.59 0.55 -5.95
N ASN A 294 14.06 0.12 -4.81
CA ASN A 294 14.49 0.65 -3.51
C ASN A 294 15.96 0.33 -3.23
N ALA A 295 16.42 -0.88 -3.58
CA ALA A 295 17.82 -1.26 -3.44
C ALA A 295 18.74 -0.41 -4.33
N LEU A 296 18.36 -0.17 -5.60
CA LEU A 296 19.14 0.70 -6.50
C LEU A 296 19.23 2.12 -5.96
N THR A 297 18.11 2.66 -5.45
CA THR A 297 18.06 4.01 -4.87
C THR A 297 18.86 4.13 -3.58
N LEU A 298 18.95 3.06 -2.78
CA LEU A 298 19.77 3.04 -1.57
C LEU A 298 21.27 2.87 -1.85
N LEU A 299 21.63 2.27 -2.99
CA LEU A 299 23.03 1.99 -3.35
C LEU A 299 23.65 3.07 -4.25
N SER A 300 22.83 3.91 -4.90
CA SER A 300 23.25 5.07 -5.69
C SER A 300 23.71 6.23 -4.82
#